data_AF-A0A965HJH6-F1
#
_entry.id   AF-A0A965HJH6-F1
#
_cell.length_a   1.000
_cell.length_b   1.000
_cell.length_c   1.000
_cell.angle_alpha   90.00
_cell.angle_beta   90.00
_cell.angle_gamma   90.00
#
_symmetry.space_group_name_H-M   'P 1'
#
loop_
_entity.id
_entity.type
_entity.pdbx_description
1 polymer ?
#
loop_
_entity_poly.entity_id
_entity_poly.type
_entity_poly.pdbx_seq_one_letter_code
_entity_poly.pdbx_strand_id
1 'polypeptide(L)'
;MTRDARQVGSVLVELALISSLMLGLLFALIELGRVLTEFKVLVGQAEAAARYLMVRPPGSGRTEASCLARYGVISNAANCGGGAPVLLGLASAAITVEDAVNTPGTRLLQRTVTATTNEVLGVTVNLVQVKITGYTHTLTGPLGLMNVFGNGTASITLPTISSTQRQFAG
;
A
#
# COMPACT_ATOMS: atom_id res chain seq x y z
N MET A 1 34.84 32.61 44.35
CA MET A 1 34.46 32.23 42.98
C MET A 1 33.45 31.09 43.09
N THR A 2 32.16 31.38 43.06
CA THR A 2 31.09 30.37 43.15
C THR A 2 29.96 30.81 42.22
N ARG A 3 30.19 30.70 40.91
CA ARG A 3 29.23 31.16 39.91
C ARG A 3 29.03 30.21 38.73
N ASP A 4 29.30 28.90 38.89
CA ASP A 4 29.23 27.99 37.73
C ASP A 4 28.11 26.93 37.82
N ALA A 5 27.68 26.50 39.01
CA ALA A 5 26.69 25.42 39.13
C ALA A 5 25.30 25.78 38.54
N ARG A 6 24.87 27.04 38.66
CA ARG A 6 23.56 27.50 38.14
C ARG A 6 23.56 27.66 36.62
N GLN A 7 24.69 28.02 36.03
CA GLN A 7 24.85 28.15 34.58
C GLN A 7 24.85 26.77 33.91
N VAL A 8 25.53 25.79 34.50
CA VAL A 8 25.56 24.41 33.99
C VAL A 8 24.17 23.77 33.97
N GLY A 9 23.34 24.01 35.00
CA GLY A 9 21.97 23.49 35.05
C GLY A 9 21.06 24.07 33.95
N SER A 10 21.19 25.37 33.63
CA SER A 10 20.40 26.03 32.59
C SER A 10 20.71 25.47 31.20
N VAL A 11 21.99 25.27 30.90
CA VAL A 11 22.45 24.73 29.61
C VAL A 11 21.98 23.30 29.40
N LEU A 12 21.95 22.48 30.46
CA LEU A 12 21.48 21.10 30.36
C LEU A 12 19.98 21.01 30.04
N VAL A 13 19.17 21.91 30.61
CA VAL A 13 17.73 21.97 30.33
C VAL A 13 17.46 22.43 28.89
N GLU A 14 18.18 23.44 28.41
CA GLU A 14 18.06 23.92 27.03
C GLU A 14 18.45 22.84 26.02
N LEU A 15 19.56 22.12 26.28
CA LEU A 15 19.97 20.97 25.48
C LEU A 15 18.94 19.85 25.53
N ALA A 16 18.34 19.55 26.68
CA ALA A 16 17.32 18.51 26.81
C ALA A 16 16.07 18.81 25.98
N LEU A 17 15.63 20.08 25.96
CA LEU A 17 14.48 20.50 25.16
C LEU A 17 14.77 20.42 23.66
N ILE A 18 15.93 20.94 23.21
CA ILE A 18 16.31 20.93 21.79
C ILE A 18 16.54 19.49 21.32
N SER A 19 17.24 18.68 22.12
CA SER A 19 17.51 17.28 21.77
C SER A 19 16.22 16.46 21.71
N SER A 20 15.28 16.66 22.64
CA SER A 20 13.96 16.02 22.59
C SER A 20 13.19 16.36 21.30
N LEU A 21 13.18 17.65 20.92
CA LEU A 21 12.55 18.09 19.67
C LEU A 21 13.22 17.46 18.42
N MET A 22 14.55 17.47 18.37
CA MET A 22 15.31 16.89 17.26
C MET A 22 15.12 15.37 17.15
N LEU A 23 15.11 14.66 18.28
CA LEU A 23 14.84 13.23 18.33
C LEU A 23 13.42 12.93 17.82
N GLY A 24 12.42 13.69 18.27
CA GLY A 24 11.05 13.55 17.79
C GLY A 24 10.94 13.69 16.27
N LEU A 25 11.61 14.70 15.70
CA LEU A 25 11.65 14.92 14.26
C LEU A 25 12.36 13.77 13.52
N LEU A 26 13.46 13.27 14.06
CA LEU A 26 14.22 12.15 13.48
C LEU A 26 13.37 10.88 13.41
N PHE A 27 12.65 10.55 14.49
CA PHE A 27 11.75 9.38 14.48
C PHE A 27 10.58 9.56 13.50
N ALA A 28 10.04 10.78 13.36
CA ALA A 28 9.02 11.06 12.37
C ALA A 28 9.50 10.81 10.94
N LEU A 29 10.73 11.23 10.61
CA LEU A 29 11.33 10.97 9.31
C LEU A 29 11.59 9.47 9.05
N ILE A 30 12.04 8.74 10.07
CA ILE A 30 12.27 7.29 9.97
C ILE A 30 10.95 6.55 9.71
N GLU A 31 9.90 6.85 10.48
CA GLU A 31 8.58 6.23 10.29
C GLU A 31 7.98 6.60 8.93
N LEU A 32 8.10 7.87 8.50
CA LEU A 32 7.67 8.27 7.16
C LEU A 32 8.44 7.51 6.06
N GLY A 33 9.74 7.31 6.23
CA GLY A 33 10.57 6.52 5.33
C GLY A 33 10.06 5.08 5.22
N ARG A 34 9.74 4.45 6.35
CA ARG A 34 9.20 3.08 6.38
C ARG A 34 7.83 2.99 5.69
N VAL A 35 6.90 3.90 6.01
CA VAL A 35 5.58 3.97 5.35
C VAL A 35 5.73 4.09 3.83
N LEU A 36 6.66 4.93 3.35
CA LEU A 36 6.92 5.11 1.92
C LEU A 36 7.48 3.84 1.26
N THR A 37 8.36 3.11 1.95
CA THR A 37 8.85 1.82 1.44
C THR A 37 7.72 0.80 1.32
N GLU A 38 6.83 0.72 2.31
CA GLU A 38 5.67 -0.17 2.28
C GLU A 38 4.68 0.20 1.17
N PHE A 39 4.43 1.50 0.98
CA PHE A 39 3.59 2.00 -0.12
C PHE A 39 4.11 1.56 -1.49
N LYS A 40 5.43 1.63 -1.72
CA LYS A 40 6.04 1.15 -2.97
C LYS A 40 5.83 -0.35 -3.17
N VAL A 41 5.98 -1.15 -2.10
CA VAL A 41 5.74 -2.60 -2.18
C VAL A 41 4.26 -2.87 -2.50
N LEU A 42 3.32 -2.18 -1.85
CA LEU A 42 1.88 -2.28 -2.13
C LEU A 42 1.53 -2.02 -3.60
N VAL A 43 2.06 -0.92 -4.16
CA VAL A 43 1.88 -0.58 -5.58
C VAL A 43 2.45 -1.69 -6.47
N GLY A 44 3.67 -2.16 -6.17
CA GLY A 44 4.32 -3.24 -6.91
C GLY A 44 3.51 -4.55 -6.90
N GLN A 45 2.94 -4.92 -5.75
CA GLN A 45 2.12 -6.13 -5.62
C GLN A 45 0.79 -6.01 -6.39
N ALA A 46 0.11 -4.86 -6.27
CA ALA A 46 -1.12 -4.60 -7.03
C ALA A 46 -0.86 -4.65 -8.55
N GLU A 47 0.27 -4.08 -9.00
CA GLU A 47 0.66 -4.11 -10.40
C GLU A 47 1.06 -5.52 -10.89
N ALA A 48 1.81 -6.28 -10.09
CA ALA A 48 2.17 -7.66 -10.41
C ALA A 48 0.91 -8.54 -10.57
N ALA A 49 -0.06 -8.38 -9.69
CA ALA A 49 -1.35 -9.07 -9.78
C ALA A 49 -2.16 -8.65 -11.01
N ALA A 50 -2.20 -7.35 -11.34
CA ALA A 50 -2.85 -6.87 -12.55
C ALA A 50 -2.19 -7.41 -13.84
N ARG A 51 -0.84 -7.43 -13.88
CA ARG A 51 -0.05 -8.01 -14.99
C ARG A 51 -0.29 -9.51 -15.16
N TYR A 52 -0.45 -10.24 -14.06
CA TYR A 52 -0.81 -11.65 -14.11
C TYR A 52 -2.19 -11.86 -14.78
N LEU A 53 -3.17 -11.02 -14.44
CA LEU A 53 -4.53 -11.14 -14.99
C LEU A 53 -4.66 -10.62 -16.42
N MET A 54 -3.80 -9.67 -16.84
CA MET A 54 -3.77 -9.14 -18.21
C MET A 54 -3.66 -10.23 -19.27
N VAL A 55 -2.89 -11.28 -19.00
CA VAL A 55 -2.64 -12.39 -19.94
C VAL A 55 -3.62 -13.57 -19.75
N ARG A 56 -4.52 -13.46 -18.77
CA ARG A 56 -5.52 -14.50 -18.47
C ARG A 56 -6.87 -14.13 -19.09
N PRO A 57 -7.65 -15.13 -19.53
CA PRO A 57 -9.00 -14.86 -19.98
C PRO A 57 -9.87 -14.29 -18.84
N PRO A 58 -10.86 -13.44 -19.17
CA PRO A 58 -11.72 -12.82 -18.17
C PRO A 58 -12.49 -13.89 -17.38
N GLY A 59 -12.60 -13.71 -16.06
CA GLY A 59 -13.21 -14.68 -15.14
C GLY A 59 -12.25 -15.75 -14.60
N SER A 60 -10.99 -15.78 -15.04
CA SER A 60 -9.98 -16.76 -14.59
C SER A 60 -8.81 -16.12 -13.85
N GLY A 61 -8.12 -16.90 -13.01
CA GLY A 61 -6.88 -16.45 -12.35
C GLY A 61 -7.06 -15.54 -11.14
N ARG A 62 -8.30 -15.30 -10.67
CA ARG A 62 -8.61 -14.34 -9.61
C ARG A 62 -8.03 -14.74 -8.25
N THR A 63 -8.15 -16.02 -7.90
CA THR A 63 -7.61 -16.53 -6.63
C THR A 63 -6.09 -16.42 -6.65
N GLU A 64 -5.45 -16.84 -7.74
CA GLU A 64 -4.00 -16.73 -7.94
C GLU A 64 -3.51 -15.28 -7.91
N ALA A 65 -4.24 -14.34 -8.52
CA ALA A 65 -3.91 -12.92 -8.50
C ALA A 65 -4.07 -12.30 -7.11
N SER A 66 -5.09 -12.69 -6.36
CA SER A 66 -5.27 -12.25 -4.97
C SER A 66 -4.16 -12.80 -4.06
N CYS A 67 -3.74 -14.04 -4.30
CA CYS A 67 -2.60 -14.66 -3.63
C CYS A 67 -1.28 -13.96 -3.97
N LEU A 68 -1.09 -13.61 -5.25
CA LEU A 68 0.08 -12.86 -5.70
C LEU A 68 0.11 -11.48 -5.02
N ALA A 69 -1.00 -10.75 -5.00
CA ALA A 69 -1.08 -9.44 -4.35
C ALA A 69 -0.85 -9.51 -2.83
N ARG A 70 -1.28 -10.58 -2.14
CA ARG A 70 -1.17 -10.70 -0.68
C ARG A 70 0.18 -11.26 -0.21
N TYR A 71 0.64 -12.31 -0.87
CA TYR A 71 1.74 -13.17 -0.41
C TYR A 71 2.92 -13.19 -1.38
N GLY A 72 2.81 -12.55 -2.56
CA GLY A 72 3.85 -12.57 -3.58
C GLY A 72 4.00 -13.92 -4.28
N VAL A 73 3.05 -14.85 -4.10
CA VAL A 73 3.08 -16.20 -4.70
C VAL A 73 1.85 -16.47 -5.54
N ILE A 74 2.04 -17.16 -6.66
CA ILE A 74 0.97 -17.60 -7.55
C ILE A 74 0.49 -18.96 -7.06
N SER A 75 -0.66 -19.01 -6.39
CA SER A 75 -1.22 -20.24 -5.85
C SER A 75 -2.74 -20.17 -5.84
N ASN A 76 -3.39 -21.31 -6.08
CA ASN A 76 -4.85 -21.48 -5.95
C ASN A 76 -5.23 -22.29 -4.69
N ALA A 77 -4.25 -22.63 -3.86
CA ALA A 77 -4.50 -23.33 -2.61
C ALA A 77 -5.17 -22.40 -1.58
N ALA A 78 -5.90 -22.99 -0.63
CA ALA A 78 -6.39 -22.26 0.54
C ALA A 78 -5.23 -21.54 1.25
N ASN A 79 -5.43 -20.27 1.61
CA ASN A 79 -4.39 -19.40 2.17
C ASN A 79 -3.11 -19.31 1.32
N CYS A 80 -3.22 -19.54 0.00
CA CYS A 80 -2.12 -19.39 -0.95
C CYS A 80 -0.90 -20.27 -0.63
N GLY A 81 -1.11 -21.39 0.09
CA GLY A 81 -0.04 -22.29 0.53
C GLY A 81 0.51 -22.02 1.94
N GLY A 82 -0.13 -21.15 2.72
CA GLY A 82 0.20 -20.93 4.15
C GLY A 82 1.39 -19.98 4.41
N GLY A 83 1.81 -19.22 3.40
CA GLY A 83 2.88 -18.23 3.54
C GLY A 83 2.49 -17.02 4.39
N ALA A 84 3.48 -16.31 4.93
CA ALA A 84 3.27 -15.00 5.55
C ALA A 84 3.00 -13.94 4.46
N PRO A 85 2.11 -12.97 4.69
CA PRO A 85 1.87 -11.89 3.73
C PRO A 85 3.13 -11.05 3.53
N VAL A 86 3.27 -10.42 2.35
CA VAL A 86 4.46 -9.63 1.99
C VAL A 86 4.70 -8.50 2.99
N LEU A 87 3.62 -7.92 3.52
CA LEU A 87 3.65 -6.99 4.64
C LEU A 87 2.66 -7.44 5.71
N LEU A 88 2.97 -7.18 6.98
CA LEU A 88 2.12 -7.62 8.10
C LEU A 88 0.69 -7.05 8.00
N GLY A 89 0.53 -5.79 7.58
CA GLY A 89 -0.78 -5.16 7.41
C GLY A 89 -1.61 -5.68 6.22
N LEU A 90 -1.03 -6.51 5.33
CA LEU A 90 -1.78 -7.13 4.21
C LEU A 90 -2.67 -8.29 4.66
N ALA A 91 -2.42 -8.85 5.85
CA ALA A 91 -3.26 -9.90 6.41
C ALA A 91 -4.71 -9.43 6.59
N SER A 92 -4.88 -8.20 7.07
CA SER A 92 -6.17 -7.55 7.32
C SER A 92 -6.69 -6.74 6.13
N ALA A 93 -5.82 -6.35 5.19
CA ALA A 93 -6.23 -5.59 4.02
C ALA A 93 -7.12 -6.43 3.08
N ALA A 94 -8.20 -5.82 2.59
CA ALA A 94 -9.06 -6.45 1.59
C ALA A 94 -8.46 -6.27 0.19
N ILE A 95 -8.40 -7.37 -0.55
CA ILE A 95 -7.93 -7.40 -1.94
C ILE A 95 -9.12 -7.69 -2.83
N THR A 96 -9.43 -6.74 -3.71
CA THR A 96 -10.52 -6.88 -4.68
C THR A 96 -9.95 -6.95 -6.08
N VAL A 97 -10.46 -7.92 -6.83
CA VAL A 97 -10.09 -8.14 -8.23
C VAL A 97 -11.36 -7.91 -9.05
N GLU A 98 -11.28 -6.94 -9.96
CA GLU A 98 -12.35 -6.50 -10.83
C GLU A 98 -11.94 -6.81 -12.28
N ASP A 99 -12.75 -7.60 -12.98
CA ASP A 99 -12.55 -7.92 -14.40
C ASP A 99 -13.87 -7.75 -15.16
N ALA A 100 -13.83 -8.01 -16.47
CA ALA A 100 -14.99 -7.88 -17.36
C ALA A 100 -16.17 -8.80 -17.01
N VAL A 101 -15.94 -9.89 -16.24
CA VAL A 101 -16.98 -10.86 -15.86
C VAL A 101 -17.58 -10.52 -14.50
N ASN A 102 -16.75 -10.18 -13.51
CA ASN A 102 -17.18 -9.86 -12.16
C ASN A 102 -17.72 -8.43 -12.04
N THR A 103 -17.26 -7.52 -12.88
CA THR A 103 -17.64 -6.10 -12.87
C THR A 103 -17.87 -5.58 -14.30
N PRO A 104 -18.82 -6.17 -15.04
CA PRO A 104 -19.02 -5.87 -16.46
C PRO A 104 -19.35 -4.40 -16.70
N GLY A 105 -20.11 -3.75 -15.81
CA GLY A 105 -20.54 -2.37 -15.99
C GLY A 105 -19.41 -1.33 -16.12
N THR A 106 -18.20 -1.63 -15.65
CA THR A 106 -17.05 -0.70 -15.72
C THR A 106 -15.80 -1.31 -16.35
N ARG A 107 -15.79 -2.62 -16.63
CA ARG A 107 -14.60 -3.36 -17.10
C ARG A 107 -14.78 -4.08 -18.43
N LEU A 108 -16.03 -4.28 -18.84
CA LEU A 108 -16.36 -4.92 -20.10
C LEU A 108 -16.39 -3.87 -21.21
N LEU A 109 -15.78 -4.21 -22.35
CA LEU A 109 -15.92 -3.45 -23.60
C LEU A 109 -15.66 -1.94 -23.46
N GLN A 110 -14.60 -1.56 -22.74
CA GLN A 110 -14.26 -0.14 -22.61
C GLN A 110 -13.72 0.38 -23.94
N ARG A 111 -14.47 1.30 -24.56
CA ARG A 111 -14.12 1.92 -25.84
C ARG A 111 -12.93 2.86 -25.63
N THR A 112 -11.78 2.51 -26.20
CA THR A 112 -10.69 3.47 -26.33
C THR A 112 -10.89 4.22 -27.63
N VAL A 113 -11.21 5.51 -27.55
CA VAL A 113 -11.30 6.37 -28.72
C VAL A 113 -9.95 7.05 -28.91
N THR A 114 -9.23 6.70 -29.97
CA THR A 114 -8.15 7.54 -30.48
C THR A 114 -8.76 8.43 -31.55
N ALA A 115 -9.04 9.69 -31.22
CA ALA A 115 -9.55 10.65 -32.18
C ALA A 115 -8.37 11.22 -32.99
N THR A 116 -8.07 10.63 -34.15
CA THR A 116 -7.36 11.35 -35.21
C THR A 116 -8.38 11.91 -36.19
N THR A 117 -8.06 13.03 -36.81
CA THR A 117 -8.99 13.97 -37.47
C THR A 117 -9.88 13.42 -38.58
N ASN A 118 -9.81 12.14 -38.96
CA ASN A 118 -10.64 11.57 -40.03
C ASN A 118 -11.14 10.12 -39.84
N GLU A 119 -10.84 9.40 -38.74
CA GLU A 119 -11.48 8.10 -38.48
C GLU A 119 -11.69 7.84 -36.97
N VAL A 120 -12.89 7.37 -36.61
CA VAL A 120 -13.20 6.89 -35.26
C VAL A 120 -12.94 5.38 -35.22
N LEU A 121 -11.67 4.99 -35.17
CA LEU A 121 -11.29 3.60 -34.89
C LEU A 121 -11.41 3.36 -33.39
N GLY A 122 -12.60 2.92 -32.95
CA GLY A 122 -12.83 2.50 -31.58
C GLY A 122 -12.37 1.06 -31.38
N VAL A 123 -11.26 0.86 -30.66
CA VAL A 123 -10.89 -0.49 -30.20
C VAL A 123 -11.54 -0.70 -28.84
N THR A 124 -12.37 -1.73 -28.78
CA THR A 124 -13.03 -2.16 -27.57
C THR A 124 -12.10 -3.11 -26.81
N VAL A 125 -11.73 -2.75 -25.58
CA VAL A 125 -10.84 -3.58 -24.76
C VAL A 125 -11.47 -3.92 -23.42
N ASN A 126 -11.18 -5.12 -22.93
CA ASN A 126 -11.50 -5.49 -21.57
C ASN A 126 -10.43 -4.94 -20.63
N LEU A 127 -10.83 -4.66 -19.40
CA LEU A 127 -9.95 -4.16 -18.36
C LEU A 127 -9.97 -5.08 -17.16
N VAL A 128 -8.85 -5.10 -16.47
CA VAL A 128 -8.72 -5.71 -15.15
C VAL A 128 -8.18 -4.68 -14.18
N GLN A 129 -8.71 -4.65 -12.96
CA GLN A 129 -8.21 -3.83 -11.87
C GLN A 129 -8.03 -4.67 -10.61
N VAL A 130 -6.88 -4.50 -9.95
CA VAL A 130 -6.63 -5.03 -8.62
C VAL A 130 -6.59 -3.85 -7.64
N LYS A 131 -7.37 -3.92 -6.57
CA LYS A 131 -7.36 -2.91 -5.50
C LYS A 131 -6.99 -3.54 -4.17
N ILE A 132 -6.15 -2.83 -3.42
CA ILE A 132 -5.80 -3.14 -2.03
C ILE A 132 -6.39 -2.03 -1.16
N THR A 133 -7.32 -2.40 -0.29
CA THR A 133 -8.11 -1.48 0.55
C THR A 133 -7.92 -1.79 2.02
N GLY A 134 -7.83 -0.76 2.87
CA GLY A 134 -7.77 -0.93 4.32
C GLY A 134 -6.42 -1.44 4.84
N TYR A 135 -5.32 -1.15 4.13
CA TYR A 135 -3.99 -1.44 4.64
C TYR A 135 -3.63 -0.50 5.80
N THR A 136 -3.23 -1.08 6.94
CA THR A 136 -2.84 -0.34 8.15
C THR A 136 -1.36 -0.53 8.44
N HIS A 137 -0.61 0.56 8.48
CA HIS A 137 0.76 0.61 8.96
C HIS A 137 0.77 0.83 10.48
N THR A 138 1.48 0.00 11.23
CA THR A 138 1.66 0.16 12.67
C THR A 138 2.90 0.99 12.96
N LEU A 139 2.75 2.16 13.58
CA LEU A 139 3.88 3.03 13.93
C LEU A 139 4.74 2.37 15.01
N THR A 140 6.04 2.40 14.83
CA THR A 140 7.00 1.87 15.80
C THR A 140 7.80 3.00 16.49
N GLY A 141 8.62 2.65 17.49
CA GLY A 141 9.45 3.63 18.21
C GLY A 141 8.64 4.63 19.06
N PRO A 142 9.22 5.80 19.42
CA PRO A 142 8.60 6.73 20.35
C PRO A 142 7.32 7.40 19.84
N LEU A 143 7.08 7.40 18.53
CA LEU A 143 5.80 7.81 17.94
C LEU A 143 4.73 6.74 18.14
N GLY A 144 5.10 5.46 18.09
CA GLY A 144 4.26 4.35 18.56
C GLY A 144 4.06 4.35 20.09
N LEU A 145 5.00 4.94 20.85
CA LEU A 145 4.91 5.15 22.30
C LEU A 145 4.13 6.41 22.72
N MET A 146 3.64 7.26 21.80
CA MET A 146 2.69 8.34 22.15
C MET A 146 1.41 7.84 22.85
N ASN A 147 1.26 6.53 22.93
CA ASN A 147 0.35 5.77 23.77
C ASN A 147 0.70 5.74 25.28
N VAL A 148 1.54 6.66 25.79
CA VAL A 148 1.78 6.82 27.26
C VAL A 148 0.46 7.06 28.04
N PHE A 149 -0.65 7.41 27.36
CA PHE A 149 -1.97 7.60 27.97
C PHE A 149 -3.11 6.75 27.35
N GLY A 150 -2.82 5.81 26.46
CA GLY A 150 -3.86 5.08 25.71
C GLY A 150 -3.48 3.65 25.38
N ASN A 151 -4.39 2.71 25.64
CA ASN A 151 -4.19 1.27 25.46
C ASN A 151 -4.38 0.86 23.99
N GLY A 152 -3.50 1.33 23.09
CA GLY A 152 -3.56 1.06 21.66
C GLY A 152 -2.20 1.18 20.99
N THR A 153 -2.01 0.57 19.82
CA THR A 153 -0.86 0.83 18.94
C THR A 153 -1.25 1.94 17.97
N ALA A 154 -0.42 2.99 17.86
CA ALA A 154 -0.67 4.05 16.90
C ALA A 154 -0.53 3.47 15.48
N SER A 155 -1.54 3.66 14.63
CA SER A 155 -1.53 3.13 13.26
C SER A 155 -2.07 4.16 12.28
N ILE A 156 -1.60 4.06 11.04
CA ILE A 156 -2.02 4.92 9.92
C ILE A 156 -2.62 4.02 8.85
N THR A 157 -3.82 4.34 8.40
CA THR A 157 -4.46 3.64 7.28
C THR A 157 -4.09 4.33 5.98
N LEU A 158 -3.51 3.58 5.04
CA LEU A 158 -3.18 4.09 3.72
C LEU A 158 -4.42 4.18 2.83
N PRO A 159 -4.46 5.12 1.86
CA PRO A 159 -5.54 5.19 0.89
C PRO A 159 -5.58 3.93 0.03
N THR A 160 -6.69 3.72 -0.66
CA THR A 160 -6.85 2.57 -1.57
C THR A 160 -5.82 2.63 -2.69
N ILE A 161 -5.02 1.56 -2.81
CA ILE A 161 -4.08 1.38 -3.92
C ILE A 161 -4.80 0.58 -5.00
N SER A 162 -4.69 1.02 -6.25
CA SER A 162 -5.26 0.26 -7.37
C SER A 162 -4.37 0.30 -8.60
N SER A 163 -4.34 -0.80 -9.34
CA SER A 163 -3.66 -0.90 -10.63
C SER A 163 -4.62 -1.46 -11.66
N THR A 164 -4.74 -0.78 -12.81
CA THR A 164 -5.64 -1.16 -13.91
C THR A 164 -4.83 -1.48 -15.16
N GLN A 165 -5.14 -2.58 -15.84
CA GLN A 165 -4.49 -2.98 -17.09
C GLN A 165 -5.51 -3.45 -18.12
N ARG A 166 -5.10 -3.41 -19.40
CA ARG A 166 -5.87 -4.02 -20.49
C ARG A 166 -5.77 -5.54 -20.35
N GLN A 167 -6.89 -6.21 -20.51
CA GLN A 167 -6.97 -7.66 -20.50
C GLN A 167 -7.04 -8.18 -21.93
N PHE A 168 -6.28 -9.23 -22.21
CA PHE A 168 -6.34 -9.92 -23.49
C PHE A 168 -7.68 -10.65 -23.63
N ALA A 169 -8.40 -10.36 -24.72
CA ALA A 169 -9.58 -11.12 -25.11
C ALA A 169 -9.08 -12.29 -25.97
N GLY A 170 -8.99 -13.47 -25.36
CA GLY A 170 -8.77 -14.73 -26.08
C GLY A 170 -10.00 -15.14 -26.87
#